data_AF-A0A089LTI9-F1
#
_entry.id   AF-A0A089LTI9-F1
#
_cell.length_a   1.000
_cell.length_b   1.000
_cell.length_c   1.000
_cell.angle_alpha   90.00
_cell.angle_beta   90.00
_cell.angle_gamma   90.00
#
_symmetry.space_group_name_H-M   'P 1'
#
loop_
_entity.id
_entity.type
_entity.pdbx_description
1 polymer ?
#
loop_
_entity_poly.entity_id
_entity_poly.type
_entity_poly.pdbx_seq_one_letter_code
_entity_poly.pdbx_strand_id
1 'polypeptide(L)'
;MLNVFDVASTLVNHIKINYREDIAIIAYYGSYAQGSASERSDLDFFFIPASSNGYHASIQFIIDDISFDFWPISWERAERMASFEESFTTIIADCKILYIRSDEDRERFMKLRDTISTLQEPENGQKLLEKSEAELHDVYMSLYRMIRAGESDSIIYYRSEAQKVYTKVLQSLALLNQSYFTKGFGKNKEEILQYPLKPARLEFYMNTIMRSVETNDILQACEQLTADTLELILGEKEKYTSAPSYPDRLKGFFEEVKGLLDKIITACEKKDLDTALFYAIHVQGEIAVFIYFAETGQWPSPLMTYSTYQDAYIQAGFPDLAALLNSHDLLPLKEGVQRLSSQLESHLRAKGVEINRFTDLEQFEAFLKKAHEIG
;
A
#
# COMPACT_ATOMS: atom_id res chain seq x y z
N MET A 1 -29.70 -22.93 27.80
CA MET A 1 -28.65 -22.25 27.03
C MET A 1 -29.11 -22.25 25.58
N LEU A 2 -29.33 -21.07 25.01
CA LEU A 2 -29.70 -20.92 23.61
C LEU A 2 -28.69 -21.64 22.72
N ASN A 3 -29.15 -22.54 21.85
CA ASN A 3 -28.30 -23.09 20.79
C ASN A 3 -28.30 -22.11 19.62
N VAL A 4 -27.19 -21.41 19.40
CA VAL A 4 -27.08 -20.40 18.35
C VAL A 4 -27.32 -20.95 16.93
N PHE A 5 -27.12 -22.26 16.70
CA PHE A 5 -27.40 -22.88 15.40
C PHE A 5 -28.89 -23.06 15.13
N ASP A 6 -29.74 -23.09 16.16
CA ASP A 6 -31.19 -23.08 15.99
C ASP A 6 -31.66 -21.70 15.48
N VAL A 7 -30.97 -20.63 15.88
CA VAL A 7 -31.19 -19.26 15.35
C VAL A 7 -30.86 -19.20 13.86
N ALA A 8 -29.67 -19.69 13.46
CA ALA A 8 -29.29 -19.79 12.05
C ALA A 8 -30.27 -20.64 11.23
N SER A 9 -30.68 -21.79 11.76
CA SER A 9 -31.64 -22.67 11.09
C SER A 9 -33.00 -21.98 10.88
N THR A 10 -33.46 -21.22 11.88
CA THR A 10 -34.68 -20.42 11.80
C THR A 10 -34.59 -19.36 10.70
N LEU A 11 -33.46 -18.64 10.62
CA LEU A 11 -33.23 -17.64 9.58
C LEU A 11 -33.11 -18.25 8.18
N VAL A 12 -32.35 -19.33 8.02
CA VAL A 12 -32.25 -20.04 6.74
C VAL A 12 -33.62 -20.52 6.25
N ASN A 13 -34.47 -21.04 7.16
CA ASN A 13 -35.83 -21.43 6.80
C ASN A 13 -36.69 -20.23 6.41
N HIS A 14 -36.58 -19.11 7.12
CA HIS A 14 -37.25 -17.87 6.74
C HIS A 14 -36.84 -17.39 5.33
N ILE A 15 -35.54 -17.45 5.00
CA ILE A 15 -35.03 -17.10 3.67
C ILE A 15 -35.53 -18.04 2.59
N LYS A 16 -35.53 -19.35 2.82
CA LYS A 16 -36.06 -20.34 1.86
C LYS A 16 -37.53 -20.12 1.51
N ILE A 17 -38.31 -19.54 2.42
CA ILE A 17 -39.74 -19.28 2.22
C ILE A 17 -39.96 -17.92 1.55
N ASN A 18 -39.27 -16.87 2.02
CA ASN A 18 -39.62 -15.48 1.70
C ASN A 18 -38.64 -14.80 0.72
N TYR A 19 -37.42 -15.33 0.57
CA TYR A 19 -36.33 -14.68 -0.16
C TYR A 19 -35.51 -15.68 -1.00
N ARG A 20 -36.12 -16.81 -1.41
CA ARG A 20 -35.43 -17.93 -2.08
C ARG A 20 -34.61 -17.48 -3.29
N GLU A 21 -35.19 -16.61 -4.11
CA GLU A 21 -34.57 -16.11 -5.33
C GLU A 21 -33.67 -14.88 -5.10
N ASP A 22 -33.76 -14.26 -3.92
CA ASP A 22 -33.17 -12.96 -3.60
C ASP A 22 -31.87 -13.06 -2.78
N ILE A 23 -31.56 -14.22 -2.20
CA ILE A 23 -30.35 -14.47 -1.40
C ILE A 23 -29.54 -15.58 -2.06
N ALA A 24 -28.28 -15.31 -2.38
CA ALA A 24 -27.38 -16.27 -3.01
C ALA A 24 -26.74 -17.22 -1.99
N ILE A 25 -26.17 -16.65 -0.92
CA ILE A 25 -25.36 -17.35 0.08
C ILE A 25 -25.78 -16.92 1.48
N ILE A 26 -25.81 -17.87 2.42
CA ILE A 26 -25.75 -17.59 3.86
C ILE A 26 -24.59 -18.39 4.42
N ALA A 27 -23.72 -17.75 5.21
CA ALA A 27 -22.61 -18.43 5.84
C ALA A 27 -22.33 -17.84 7.23
N TYR A 28 -21.72 -18.64 8.10
CA TYR A 28 -21.23 -18.18 9.41
C TYR A 28 -19.72 -18.24 9.47
N TYR A 29 -19.11 -17.39 10.28
CA TYR A 29 -17.67 -17.29 10.50
C TYR A 29 -17.40 -17.05 11.99
N GLY A 30 -16.21 -16.53 12.32
CA GLY A 30 -15.91 -16.07 13.67
C GLY A 30 -15.78 -17.19 14.70
N SER A 31 -16.18 -16.90 15.94
CA SER A 31 -15.75 -17.69 17.10
C SER A 31 -16.24 -19.15 17.07
N TYR A 32 -17.46 -19.40 16.59
CA TYR A 32 -17.98 -20.77 16.42
C TYR A 32 -17.28 -21.52 15.29
N ALA A 33 -17.02 -20.87 14.15
CA ALA A 33 -16.29 -21.48 13.04
C ALA A 33 -14.85 -21.86 13.43
N GLN A 34 -14.26 -21.12 14.37
CA GLN A 34 -12.89 -21.30 14.86
C GLN A 34 -12.79 -22.19 16.11
N GLY A 35 -13.92 -22.63 16.69
CA GLY A 35 -13.93 -23.40 17.94
C GLY A 35 -13.46 -22.61 19.17
N SER A 36 -13.59 -21.27 19.15
CA SER A 36 -13.19 -20.36 20.24
C SER A 36 -14.38 -19.59 20.84
N ALA A 37 -15.60 -20.07 20.59
CA ALA A 37 -16.83 -19.51 21.14
C ALA A 37 -16.88 -19.66 22.66
N SER A 38 -17.51 -18.68 23.31
CA SER A 38 -17.79 -18.63 24.75
C SER A 38 -19.30 -18.64 25.00
N GLU A 39 -19.71 -18.71 26.27
CA GLU A 39 -21.14 -18.63 26.65
C GLU A 39 -21.82 -17.32 26.22
N ARG A 40 -21.05 -16.27 25.94
CA ARG A 40 -21.54 -14.96 25.47
C ARG A 40 -21.34 -14.75 23.97
N SER A 41 -20.82 -15.75 23.26
CA SER A 41 -20.60 -15.65 21.84
C SER A 41 -21.92 -15.83 21.10
N ASP A 42 -22.20 -14.87 20.24
CA ASP A 42 -23.18 -14.99 19.17
C ASP A 42 -22.61 -15.83 18.03
N LEU A 43 -23.51 -16.18 17.10
CA LEU A 43 -23.07 -16.68 15.81
C LEU A 43 -22.77 -15.46 14.94
N ASP A 44 -21.54 -15.36 14.43
CA ASP A 44 -21.20 -14.39 13.39
C ASP A 44 -21.66 -14.95 12.04
N PHE A 45 -22.67 -14.37 11.40
CA PHE A 45 -23.14 -14.83 10.09
C PHE A 45 -23.53 -13.67 9.19
N PHE A 46 -23.42 -13.90 7.90
CA PHE A 46 -23.72 -12.93 6.86
C PHE A 46 -24.48 -13.62 5.74
N PHE A 47 -25.00 -12.80 4.83
CA PHE A 47 -25.55 -13.28 3.57
C PHE A 47 -25.08 -12.46 2.39
N ILE A 48 -25.09 -13.05 1.20
CA ILE A 48 -24.87 -12.34 -0.05
C ILE A 48 -26.20 -12.26 -0.80
N PRO A 49 -26.75 -11.06 -1.05
CA PRO A 49 -27.98 -10.92 -1.81
C PRO A 49 -27.74 -11.19 -3.30
N ALA A 50 -28.69 -11.86 -3.94
CA ALA A 50 -28.72 -12.09 -5.38
C ALA A 50 -29.48 -10.99 -6.14
N SER A 51 -30.31 -10.21 -5.44
CA SER A 51 -31.10 -9.12 -5.99
C SER A 51 -31.11 -7.91 -5.04
N SER A 52 -31.61 -6.76 -5.50
CA SER A 52 -31.83 -5.60 -4.64
C SER A 52 -32.84 -5.89 -3.51
N ASN A 53 -33.81 -6.79 -3.73
CA ASN A 53 -34.79 -7.15 -2.72
C ASN A 53 -34.16 -7.95 -1.56
N GLY A 54 -33.09 -8.70 -1.82
CA GLY A 54 -32.40 -9.50 -0.80
C GLY A 54 -31.86 -8.67 0.37
N TYR A 55 -31.53 -7.40 0.16
CA TYR A 55 -31.08 -6.52 1.25
C TYR A 55 -32.13 -6.31 2.34
N HIS A 56 -33.43 -6.46 2.04
CA HIS A 56 -34.51 -6.34 3.01
C HIS A 56 -34.54 -7.50 4.02
N ALA A 57 -33.79 -8.58 3.79
CA ALA A 57 -33.65 -9.68 4.73
C ALA A 57 -32.76 -9.36 5.94
N SER A 58 -32.04 -8.23 5.92
CA SER A 58 -31.16 -7.84 7.03
C SER A 58 -31.95 -7.59 8.31
N ILE A 59 -31.46 -8.13 9.43
CA ILE A 59 -32.06 -7.91 10.74
C ILE A 59 -31.04 -8.04 11.86
N GLN A 60 -31.11 -7.12 12.83
CA GLN A 60 -30.38 -7.17 14.09
C GLN A 60 -31.37 -7.43 15.23
N PHE A 61 -31.08 -8.38 16.11
CA PHE A 61 -32.00 -8.78 17.17
C PHE A 61 -31.26 -9.39 18.36
N ILE A 62 -31.96 -9.56 19.48
CA ILE A 62 -31.41 -10.12 20.72
C ILE A 62 -32.28 -11.29 21.16
N ILE A 63 -31.67 -12.42 21.51
CA ILE A 63 -32.34 -13.59 22.12
C ILE A 63 -31.49 -14.05 23.29
N ASP A 64 -32.11 -14.23 24.46
CA ASP A 64 -31.41 -14.71 25.68
C ASP A 64 -30.18 -13.86 26.04
N ASP A 65 -30.30 -12.53 25.90
CA ASP A 65 -29.23 -11.53 26.11
C ASP A 65 -28.01 -11.65 25.17
N ILE A 66 -28.13 -12.46 24.11
CA ILE A 66 -27.14 -12.58 23.04
C ILE A 66 -27.62 -11.77 21.83
N SER A 67 -26.79 -10.83 21.37
CA SER A 67 -27.03 -10.05 20.16
C SER A 67 -26.70 -10.84 18.90
N PHE A 68 -27.53 -10.76 17.87
CA PHE A 68 -27.28 -11.35 16.56
C PHE A 68 -27.37 -10.26 15.49
N ASP A 69 -26.45 -10.30 14.54
CA ASP A 69 -26.44 -9.43 13.37
C ASP A 69 -26.52 -10.28 12.10
N PHE A 70 -27.67 -10.26 11.42
CA PHE A 70 -27.82 -10.84 10.09
C PHE A 70 -27.68 -9.75 9.04
N TRP A 71 -26.46 -9.63 8.50
CA TRP A 71 -26.08 -8.49 7.68
C TRP A 71 -25.67 -8.91 6.25
N PRO A 72 -25.94 -8.03 5.25
CA PRO A 72 -25.58 -8.28 3.86
C PRO A 72 -24.12 -7.95 3.56
N ILE A 73 -23.50 -8.78 2.72
CA ILE A 73 -22.26 -8.49 2.00
C ILE A 73 -22.58 -8.51 0.51
N SER A 74 -22.39 -7.40 -0.19
CA SER A 74 -22.53 -7.40 -1.66
C SER A 74 -21.46 -8.29 -2.30
N TRP A 75 -21.75 -8.84 -3.49
CA TRP A 75 -20.73 -9.57 -4.25
C TRP A 75 -19.46 -8.74 -4.49
N GLU A 76 -19.60 -7.47 -4.83
CA GLU A 76 -18.49 -6.53 -5.02
C GLU A 76 -17.63 -6.40 -3.75
N ARG A 77 -18.26 -6.31 -2.57
CA ARG A 77 -17.54 -6.27 -1.30
C ARG A 77 -16.84 -7.58 -1.00
N ALA A 78 -17.49 -8.72 -1.28
CA ALA A 78 -16.87 -10.04 -1.14
C ALA A 78 -15.67 -10.23 -2.07
N GLU A 79 -15.74 -9.69 -3.30
CA GLU A 79 -14.63 -9.64 -4.27
C GLU A 79 -13.47 -8.80 -3.72
N ARG A 80 -13.72 -7.62 -3.14
CA ARG A 80 -12.66 -6.81 -2.47
C ARG A 80 -12.04 -7.49 -1.25
N MET A 81 -12.85 -8.19 -0.44
CA MET A 81 -12.32 -8.99 0.66
C MET A 81 -11.43 -10.13 0.16
N ALA A 82 -11.80 -10.76 -0.96
CA ALA A 82 -11.05 -11.85 -1.57
C ALA A 82 -9.76 -11.37 -2.26
N SER A 83 -9.74 -10.15 -2.80
CA SER A 83 -8.57 -9.53 -3.44
C SER A 83 -7.65 -8.77 -2.46
N PHE A 84 -7.87 -8.91 -1.15
CA PHE A 84 -7.13 -8.19 -0.09
C PHE A 84 -7.19 -6.66 -0.27
N GLU A 85 -8.29 -6.12 -0.79
CA GLU A 85 -8.58 -4.68 -0.80
C GLU A 85 -9.32 -4.22 0.46
N GLU A 86 -9.88 -5.17 1.22
CA GLU A 86 -10.54 -4.93 2.50
C GLU A 86 -10.07 -5.95 3.54
N SER A 87 -9.75 -5.50 4.76
CA SER A 87 -9.11 -6.29 5.83
C SER A 87 -10.03 -7.32 6.52
N PHE A 88 -10.96 -7.95 5.79
CA PHE A 88 -11.93 -8.93 6.29
C PHE A 88 -11.95 -10.24 5.49
N THR A 89 -10.83 -10.60 4.87
CA THR A 89 -10.67 -11.81 4.04
C THR A 89 -11.13 -13.11 4.73
N THR A 90 -10.93 -13.23 6.05
CA THR A 90 -11.38 -14.40 6.84
C THR A 90 -12.89 -14.66 6.77
N ILE A 91 -13.72 -13.62 6.56
CA ILE A 91 -15.17 -13.75 6.41
C ILE A 91 -15.52 -14.61 5.19
N ILE A 92 -14.71 -14.56 4.14
CA ILE A 92 -14.91 -15.35 2.92
C ILE A 92 -14.12 -16.67 2.98
N ALA A 93 -12.85 -16.59 3.41
CA ALA A 93 -11.94 -17.72 3.43
C ALA A 93 -12.40 -18.82 4.40
N ASP A 94 -12.77 -18.44 5.63
CA ASP A 94 -12.90 -19.38 6.75
C ASP A 94 -14.36 -19.68 7.11
N CYS A 95 -15.32 -19.06 6.44
CA CYS A 95 -16.73 -19.26 6.75
C CYS A 95 -17.23 -20.67 6.41
N LYS A 96 -18.35 -21.02 7.02
CA LYS A 96 -19.09 -22.26 6.82
C LYS A 96 -20.44 -21.92 6.21
N ILE A 97 -20.68 -22.46 5.03
CA ILE A 97 -21.90 -22.17 4.27
C ILE A 97 -23.09 -22.90 4.90
N LEU A 98 -24.17 -22.16 5.13
CA LEU A 98 -25.45 -22.64 5.67
C LEU A 98 -26.52 -22.78 4.58
N TYR A 99 -26.45 -21.95 3.55
CA TYR A 99 -27.40 -21.94 2.43
C TYR A 99 -26.72 -21.48 1.15
N ILE A 100 -27.11 -22.11 0.04
CA ILE A 100 -26.77 -21.72 -1.33
C ILE A 100 -28.04 -21.82 -2.16
N ARG A 101 -28.32 -20.80 -2.98
CA ARG A 101 -29.48 -20.78 -3.88
C ARG A 101 -29.29 -21.67 -5.11
N SER A 102 -28.13 -21.63 -5.77
CA SER A 102 -27.85 -22.40 -6.99
C SER A 102 -26.38 -22.83 -7.13
N ASP A 103 -26.11 -23.72 -8.08
CA ASP A 103 -24.74 -24.16 -8.39
C ASP A 103 -23.89 -23.01 -8.96
N GLU A 104 -24.48 -22.08 -9.70
CA GLU A 104 -23.78 -20.88 -10.19
C GLU A 104 -23.33 -19.97 -9.05
N ASP A 105 -24.17 -19.77 -8.03
CA ASP A 105 -23.81 -19.00 -6.83
C ASP A 105 -22.72 -19.71 -6.03
N ARG A 106 -22.75 -21.05 -5.95
CA ARG A 106 -21.67 -21.85 -5.37
C ARG A 106 -20.37 -21.64 -6.11
N GLU A 107 -20.36 -21.79 -7.44
CA GLU A 107 -19.16 -21.61 -8.26
C GLU A 107 -18.59 -20.20 -8.12
N ARG A 108 -19.46 -19.17 -8.14
CA ARG A 108 -19.04 -17.79 -7.94
C ARG A 108 -18.40 -17.59 -6.56
N PHE A 109 -18.99 -18.14 -5.50
CA PHE A 109 -18.43 -18.05 -4.16
C PHE A 109 -17.10 -18.79 -4.03
N MET A 110 -16.96 -19.98 -4.64
CA MET A 110 -15.70 -20.72 -4.60
C MET A 110 -14.57 -20.01 -5.35
N LYS A 111 -14.87 -19.31 -6.46
CA LYS A 111 -13.88 -18.45 -7.13
C LYS A 111 -13.31 -17.36 -6.23
N LEU A 112 -14.06 -16.86 -5.25
CA LEU A 112 -13.53 -15.92 -4.25
C LEU A 112 -12.45 -16.58 -3.39
N ARG A 113 -12.67 -17.82 -2.97
CA ARG A 113 -11.68 -18.59 -2.19
C ARG A 113 -10.46 -18.98 -3.03
N ASP A 114 -10.67 -19.29 -4.29
CA ASP A 114 -9.58 -19.54 -5.24
C ASP A 114 -8.74 -18.27 -5.42
N THR A 115 -9.38 -17.10 -5.55
CA THR A 115 -8.70 -15.80 -5.65
C THR A 115 -7.82 -15.53 -4.43
N ILE A 116 -8.35 -15.77 -3.22
CA ILE A 116 -7.58 -15.64 -1.97
C ILE A 116 -6.35 -16.56 -2.01
N SER A 117 -6.57 -17.84 -2.30
CA SER A 117 -5.51 -18.86 -2.30
C SER A 117 -4.42 -18.53 -3.31
N THR A 118 -4.78 -18.14 -4.53
CA THR A 118 -3.86 -17.72 -5.59
C THR A 118 -3.05 -16.50 -5.19
N LEU A 119 -3.66 -15.48 -4.58
CA LEU A 119 -2.93 -14.29 -4.13
C LEU A 119 -1.93 -14.60 -3.00
N GLN A 120 -2.14 -15.66 -2.22
CA GLN A 120 -1.20 -16.13 -1.21
C GLN A 120 -0.03 -16.94 -1.79
N GLU A 121 -0.05 -17.32 -3.06
CA GLU A 121 1.05 -18.04 -3.72
C GLU A 121 2.28 -17.12 -3.91
N PRO A 122 3.52 -17.65 -3.78
CA PRO A 122 4.75 -16.85 -3.87
C PRO A 122 4.86 -15.94 -5.10
N GLU A 123 4.31 -16.35 -6.24
CA GLU A 123 4.34 -15.61 -7.50
C GLU A 123 3.54 -14.30 -7.44
N ASN A 124 2.57 -14.21 -6.53
CA ASN A 124 1.76 -13.00 -6.30
C ASN A 124 2.30 -12.13 -5.16
N GLY A 125 3.45 -12.48 -4.56
CA GLY A 125 4.00 -11.77 -3.40
C GLY A 125 4.22 -10.28 -3.63
N GLN A 126 4.63 -9.86 -4.84
CA GLN A 126 4.77 -8.44 -5.18
C GLN A 126 3.44 -7.66 -5.03
N LYS A 127 2.29 -8.26 -5.42
CA LYS A 127 0.99 -7.60 -5.32
C LYS A 127 0.57 -7.39 -3.87
N LEU A 128 0.83 -8.38 -3.01
CA LEU A 128 0.53 -8.26 -1.57
C LEU A 128 1.51 -7.33 -0.86
N LEU A 129 2.76 -7.26 -1.31
CA LEU A 129 3.75 -6.28 -0.85
C LEU A 129 3.32 -4.85 -1.16
N GLU A 130 2.82 -4.56 -2.36
CA GLU A 130 2.29 -3.24 -2.72
C GLU A 130 1.08 -2.85 -1.84
N LYS A 131 0.20 -3.81 -1.55
CA LYS A 131 -0.90 -3.60 -0.59
C LYS A 131 -0.40 -3.39 0.84
N SER A 132 0.65 -4.11 1.25
CA SER A 132 1.31 -3.95 2.55
C SER A 132 1.87 -2.54 2.73
N GLU A 133 2.51 -2.00 1.69
CA GLU A 133 3.01 -0.62 1.67
C GLU A 133 1.87 0.41 1.74
N ALA A 134 0.77 0.18 1.02
CA ALA A 134 -0.41 1.05 1.08
C ALA A 134 -1.05 1.09 2.48
N GLU A 135 -1.14 -0.05 3.17
CA GLU A 135 -1.61 -0.09 4.56
C GLU A 135 -0.68 0.71 5.50
N LEU A 136 0.64 0.61 5.29
CA LEU A 136 1.60 1.38 6.07
C LEU A 136 1.54 2.88 5.77
N HIS A 137 1.26 3.27 4.53
CA HIS A 137 1.09 4.67 4.16
C HIS A 137 -0.02 5.36 4.97
N ASP A 138 -1.16 4.69 5.19
CA ASP A 138 -2.29 5.23 5.95
C ASP A 138 -1.95 5.51 7.42
N VAL A 139 -0.88 4.91 7.96
CA VAL A 139 -0.43 5.09 9.35
C VAL A 139 0.04 6.52 9.61
N TYR A 140 0.67 7.17 8.63
CA TYR A 140 1.32 8.47 8.80
C TYR A 140 0.36 9.58 9.21
N MET A 141 -0.91 9.50 8.80
CA MET A 141 -1.94 10.45 9.24
C MET A 141 -2.16 10.38 10.76
N SER A 142 -2.16 9.18 11.34
CA SER A 142 -2.35 8.98 12.77
C SER A 142 -1.09 9.34 13.56
N LEU A 143 0.11 9.06 13.02
CA LEU A 143 1.37 9.51 13.60
C LEU A 143 1.47 11.04 13.63
N TYR A 144 1.19 11.70 12.51
CA TYR A 144 1.17 13.16 12.42
C TYR A 144 0.23 13.78 13.47
N ARG A 145 -0.97 13.21 13.62
CA ARG A 145 -1.95 13.63 14.64
C ARG A 145 -1.40 13.54 16.05
N MET A 146 -0.78 12.41 16.42
CA MET A 146 -0.14 12.26 17.72
C MET A 146 1.03 13.23 17.94
N ILE A 147 1.90 13.42 16.93
CA ILE A 147 3.01 14.38 17.00
C ILE A 147 2.50 15.82 17.21
N ARG A 148 1.45 16.21 16.49
CA ARG A 148 0.84 17.55 16.58
C ARG A 148 0.13 17.79 17.90
N ALA A 149 -0.43 16.76 18.51
CA ALA A 149 -1.14 16.81 19.76
C ALA A 149 -0.20 17.17 20.94
N GLY A 150 1.07 16.74 20.86
CA GLY A 150 2.08 16.99 21.89
C GLY A 150 1.65 16.51 23.27
N GLU A 151 2.23 17.05 24.34
CA GLU A 151 1.89 16.66 25.72
C GLU A 151 0.51 17.15 26.19
N SER A 152 -0.17 17.99 25.42
CA SER A 152 -1.43 18.63 25.82
C SER A 152 -2.67 17.75 25.71
N ASP A 153 -2.58 16.63 25.00
CA ASP A 153 -3.73 15.76 24.74
C ASP A 153 -3.83 14.58 25.69
N SER A 154 -5.06 14.06 25.83
CA SER A 154 -5.34 12.99 26.77
C SER A 154 -4.78 11.63 26.30
N ILE A 155 -4.50 10.75 27.26
CA ILE A 155 -4.15 9.34 26.99
C ILE A 155 -5.21 8.61 26.13
N ILE A 156 -6.47 9.03 26.20
CA ILE A 156 -7.57 8.49 25.39
C ILE A 156 -7.34 8.78 23.90
N TYR A 157 -6.90 10.01 23.58
CA TYR A 157 -6.58 10.43 22.23
C TYR A 157 -5.43 9.58 21.66
N TYR A 158 -4.32 9.50 22.38
CA TYR A 158 -3.16 8.71 21.98
C TYR A 158 -3.50 7.23 21.77
N ARG A 159 -4.28 6.62 22.68
CA ARG A 159 -4.71 5.22 22.50
C ARG A 159 -5.60 5.04 21.28
N SER A 160 -6.46 6.01 20.97
CA SER A 160 -7.34 5.94 19.81
C SER A 160 -6.57 6.06 18.49
N GLU A 161 -5.61 6.99 18.39
CA GLU A 161 -4.75 7.11 17.21
C GLU A 161 -3.76 5.94 17.11
N ALA A 162 -3.17 5.50 18.23
CA ALA A 162 -2.28 4.35 18.26
C ALA A 162 -2.99 3.05 17.86
N GLN A 163 -4.28 2.88 18.20
CA GLN A 163 -5.06 1.72 17.74
C GLN A 163 -5.22 1.70 16.21
N LYS A 164 -5.33 2.87 15.55
CA LYS A 164 -5.36 2.97 14.08
C LYS A 164 -4.01 2.59 13.48
N VAL A 165 -2.91 3.14 14.01
CA VAL A 165 -1.53 2.79 13.63
C VAL A 165 -1.33 1.28 13.76
N TYR A 166 -1.63 0.75 14.93
CA TYR A 166 -1.45 -0.65 15.28
C TYR A 166 -2.21 -1.58 14.35
N THR A 167 -3.49 -1.29 14.09
CA THR A 167 -4.34 -2.11 13.20
C THR A 167 -3.78 -2.15 11.78
N LYS A 168 -3.36 -0.99 11.26
CA LYS A 168 -2.80 -0.85 9.90
C LYS A 168 -1.43 -1.52 9.75
N VAL A 169 -0.54 -1.36 10.72
CA VAL A 169 0.76 -2.05 10.71
C VAL A 169 0.57 -3.56 10.79
N LEU A 170 -0.32 -4.05 11.65
CA LEU A 170 -0.58 -5.48 11.71
C LEU A 170 -1.12 -6.01 10.37
N GLN A 171 -2.07 -5.32 9.75
CA GLN A 171 -2.56 -5.69 8.42
C GLN A 171 -1.45 -5.68 7.37
N SER A 172 -0.58 -4.67 7.40
CA SER A 172 0.61 -4.58 6.57
C SER A 172 1.53 -5.79 6.76
N LEU A 173 1.78 -6.24 8.00
CA LEU A 173 2.57 -7.44 8.29
C LEU A 173 1.90 -8.73 7.78
N ALA A 174 0.58 -8.87 7.91
CA ALA A 174 -0.12 -10.03 7.38
C ALA A 174 0.06 -10.13 5.86
N LEU A 175 -0.14 -9.03 5.14
CA LEU A 175 0.03 -8.93 3.69
C LEU A 175 1.49 -9.19 3.26
N LEU A 176 2.46 -8.65 4.01
CA LEU A 176 3.88 -8.86 3.78
C LEU A 176 4.27 -10.36 3.86
N ASN A 177 3.60 -11.11 4.74
CA ASN A 177 3.77 -12.55 4.88
C ASN A 177 2.80 -13.35 3.99
N GLN A 178 2.19 -12.73 2.98
CA GLN A 178 1.22 -13.34 2.07
C GLN A 178 0.07 -14.05 2.79
N SER A 179 -0.42 -13.43 3.86
CA SER A 179 -1.44 -13.98 4.73
C SER A 179 -2.52 -12.94 5.07
N TYR A 180 -3.53 -13.38 5.81
CA TYR A 180 -4.57 -12.57 6.41
C TYR A 180 -4.81 -13.00 7.86
N PHE A 181 -5.52 -12.18 8.62
CA PHE A 181 -5.91 -12.51 9.98
C PHE A 181 -7.01 -13.55 10.03
N THR A 182 -6.73 -14.70 10.62
CA THR A 182 -7.71 -15.79 10.76
C THR A 182 -8.68 -15.57 11.92
N LYS A 183 -8.35 -14.73 12.92
CA LYS A 183 -9.22 -14.42 14.06
C LYS A 183 -9.38 -12.91 14.24
N GLY A 184 -10.19 -12.50 15.22
CA GLY A 184 -10.30 -11.08 15.59
C GLY A 184 -8.96 -10.51 16.09
N PHE A 185 -8.72 -9.21 15.88
CA PHE A 185 -7.46 -8.52 16.18
C PHE A 185 -6.87 -8.81 17.58
N GLY A 186 -7.71 -8.95 18.61
CA GLY A 186 -7.26 -9.26 19.97
C GLY A 186 -6.80 -10.70 20.22
N LYS A 187 -7.01 -11.62 19.26
CA LYS A 187 -6.74 -13.07 19.38
C LYS A 187 -5.65 -13.56 18.42
N ASN A 188 -5.06 -12.68 17.61
CA ASN A 188 -4.02 -13.04 16.64
C ASN A 188 -2.60 -12.77 17.15
N LYS A 189 -2.41 -12.35 18.40
CA LYS A 189 -1.07 -11.98 18.91
C LYS A 189 -0.08 -13.12 18.69
N GLU A 190 -0.45 -14.35 19.05
CA GLU A 190 0.43 -15.51 18.88
C GLU A 190 0.76 -15.81 17.42
N GLU A 191 -0.23 -15.67 16.52
CA GLU A 191 -0.06 -15.87 15.07
C GLU A 191 0.89 -14.82 14.48
N ILE A 192 0.66 -13.55 14.80
CA ILE A 192 1.47 -12.42 14.35
C ILE A 192 2.93 -12.56 14.80
N LEU A 193 3.16 -12.97 16.05
CA LEU A 193 4.51 -13.16 16.58
C LEU A 193 5.25 -14.32 15.89
N GLN A 194 4.55 -15.23 15.23
CA GLN A 194 5.13 -16.34 14.48
C GLN A 194 5.46 -16.00 13.02
N TYR A 195 5.06 -14.83 12.51
CA TYR A 195 5.37 -14.44 11.14
C TYR A 195 6.89 -14.45 10.85
N PRO A 196 7.33 -15.02 9.71
CA PRO A 196 8.73 -14.97 9.30
C PRO A 196 9.25 -13.54 9.14
N LEU A 197 8.46 -12.66 8.51
CA LEU A 197 8.80 -11.25 8.30
C LEU A 197 8.09 -10.41 9.36
N LYS A 198 8.84 -9.94 10.35
CA LYS A 198 8.33 -9.09 11.43
C LYS A 198 9.43 -8.25 12.07
N PRO A 199 9.10 -7.09 12.66
CA PRO A 199 10.05 -6.32 13.44
C PRO A 199 10.64 -7.14 14.58
N ALA A 200 11.96 -7.04 14.79
CA ALA A 200 12.65 -7.81 15.84
C ALA A 200 12.08 -7.55 17.24
N ARG A 201 11.61 -6.32 17.49
CA ARG A 201 11.00 -5.88 18.75
C ARG A 201 9.48 -5.82 18.70
N LEU A 202 8.83 -6.52 17.77
CA LEU A 202 7.38 -6.46 17.57
C LEU A 202 6.59 -6.64 18.88
N GLU A 203 6.88 -7.68 19.66
CA GLU A 203 6.17 -7.91 20.93
C GLU A 203 6.34 -6.76 21.92
N PHE A 204 7.53 -6.16 21.99
CA PHE A 204 7.78 -5.00 22.84
C PHE A 204 6.89 -3.82 22.42
N TYR A 205 6.86 -3.48 21.14
CA TYR A 205 6.01 -2.38 20.64
C TYR A 205 4.53 -2.64 20.89
N MET A 206 4.05 -3.86 20.59
CA MET A 206 2.67 -4.29 20.87
C MET A 206 2.32 -4.06 22.35
N ASN A 207 3.18 -4.53 23.27
CA ASN A 207 2.95 -4.39 24.71
C ASN A 207 2.96 -2.92 25.15
N THR A 208 3.88 -2.10 24.66
CA THR A 208 3.96 -0.67 25.00
C THR A 208 2.72 0.09 24.53
N ILE A 209 2.30 -0.10 23.27
CA ILE A 209 1.11 0.55 22.71
C ILE A 209 -0.15 0.19 23.52
N MET A 210 -0.30 -1.08 23.89
CA MET A 210 -1.49 -1.56 24.60
C MET A 210 -1.53 -1.19 26.08
N ARG A 211 -0.37 -1.06 26.75
CA ARG A 211 -0.30 -1.03 28.22
C ARG A 211 0.27 0.25 28.79
N SER A 212 1.01 1.04 28.02
CA SER A 212 1.60 2.26 28.54
C SER A 212 0.52 3.25 29.00
N VAL A 213 0.89 4.02 30.01
CA VAL A 213 0.13 5.17 30.52
C VAL A 213 0.77 6.49 30.11
N GLU A 214 1.99 6.45 29.59
CA GLU A 214 2.74 7.60 29.10
C GLU A 214 2.49 7.77 27.60
N THR A 215 2.01 8.95 27.20
CA THR A 215 1.66 9.24 25.80
C THR A 215 2.88 9.20 24.88
N ASN A 216 4.03 9.68 25.37
CA ASN A 216 5.29 9.68 24.63
C ASN A 216 5.78 8.25 24.34
N ASP A 217 5.64 7.32 25.28
CA ASP A 217 6.00 5.91 25.06
C ASP A 217 5.14 5.26 23.98
N ILE A 218 3.84 5.60 23.95
CA ILE A 218 2.91 5.12 22.91
C ILE A 218 3.33 5.66 21.55
N LEU A 219 3.58 6.97 21.45
CA LEU A 219 4.01 7.60 20.20
C LEU A 219 5.31 6.97 19.69
N GLN A 220 6.35 6.90 20.53
CA GLN A 220 7.64 6.32 20.14
C GLN A 220 7.52 4.84 19.73
N ALA A 221 6.69 4.06 20.41
CA ALA A 221 6.43 2.68 20.03
C ALA A 221 5.71 2.58 18.67
N CYS A 222 4.76 3.48 18.38
CA CYS A 222 4.11 3.55 17.08
C CYS A 222 5.06 3.98 15.97
N GLU A 223 5.89 5.01 16.19
CA GLU A 223 6.90 5.47 15.25
C GLU A 223 7.89 4.35 14.92
N GLN A 224 8.45 3.70 15.94
CA GLN A 224 9.46 2.66 15.74
C GLN A 224 8.87 1.39 15.13
N LEU A 225 7.65 0.99 15.52
CA LEU A 225 6.95 -0.11 14.88
C LEU A 225 6.72 0.16 13.39
N THR A 226 6.37 1.41 13.03
CA THR A 226 6.15 1.82 11.64
C THR A 226 7.47 1.80 10.86
N ALA A 227 8.54 2.38 11.42
CA ALA A 227 9.86 2.42 10.80
C ALA A 227 10.44 1.02 10.58
N ASP A 228 10.44 0.16 11.60
CA ASP A 228 10.94 -1.21 11.49
C ASP A 228 10.10 -2.03 10.48
N THR A 229 8.81 -1.73 10.32
CA THR A 229 7.96 -2.38 9.30
C THR A 229 8.27 -1.88 7.89
N LEU A 230 8.54 -0.58 7.73
CA LEU A 230 8.97 0.00 6.46
C LEU A 230 10.30 -0.63 5.99
N GLU A 231 11.27 -0.80 6.89
CA GLU A 231 12.55 -1.45 6.57
C GLU A 231 12.34 -2.86 6.00
N LEU A 232 11.40 -3.64 6.57
CA LEU A 232 11.06 -4.97 6.05
C LEU A 232 10.42 -4.91 4.66
N ILE A 233 9.47 -3.99 4.43
CA ILE A 233 8.84 -3.81 3.13
C ILE A 233 9.88 -3.45 2.07
N LEU A 234 10.77 -2.51 2.36
CA LEU A 234 11.83 -2.10 1.44
C LEU A 234 12.77 -3.28 1.13
N GLY A 235 13.19 -4.04 2.15
CA GLY A 235 14.01 -5.23 1.97
C GLY A 235 13.34 -6.35 1.16
N GLU A 236 12.03 -6.54 1.31
CA GLU A 236 11.29 -7.50 0.47
C GLU A 236 11.12 -7.00 -0.96
N LYS A 237 10.92 -5.69 -1.17
CA LYS A 237 10.79 -5.13 -2.52
C LYS A 237 12.00 -5.48 -3.36
N GLU A 238 13.22 -5.36 -2.80
CA GLU A 238 14.49 -5.66 -3.47
C GLU A 238 14.48 -7.03 -4.18
N LYS A 239 13.79 -8.03 -3.62
CA LYS A 239 13.70 -9.39 -4.17
C LYS A 239 12.88 -9.49 -5.45
N TYR A 240 11.92 -8.61 -5.66
CA TYR A 240 11.05 -8.62 -6.84
C TYR A 240 11.63 -7.83 -8.01
N THR A 241 12.79 -7.22 -7.81
CA THR A 241 13.46 -6.48 -8.88
C THR A 241 14.07 -7.46 -9.88
N SER A 242 13.50 -7.52 -11.08
CA SER A 242 14.23 -8.07 -12.23
C SER A 242 15.27 -7.06 -12.70
N ALA A 243 16.29 -7.52 -13.43
CA ALA A 243 17.28 -6.64 -14.05
C ALA A 243 16.97 -6.39 -15.53
N PRO A 244 16.16 -5.39 -15.90
CA PRO A 244 16.42 -4.63 -17.12
C PRO A 244 17.68 -3.79 -16.92
N SER A 245 18.44 -3.61 -18.00
CA SER A 245 19.73 -2.95 -17.92
C SER A 245 19.54 -1.46 -17.59
N TYR A 246 20.46 -0.89 -16.79
CA TYR A 246 20.51 0.55 -16.53
C TYR A 246 20.23 1.40 -17.79
N PRO A 247 20.80 1.10 -18.98
CA PRO A 247 20.51 1.89 -20.18
C PRO A 247 19.08 1.77 -20.70
N ASP A 248 18.43 0.62 -20.55
CA ASP A 248 17.03 0.46 -20.96
C ASP A 248 16.10 1.34 -20.12
N ARG A 249 16.37 1.46 -18.81
CA ARG A 249 15.56 2.24 -17.86
C ARG A 249 15.63 3.75 -18.09
N LEU A 250 16.73 4.24 -18.68
CA LEU A 250 16.96 5.67 -18.92
C LEU A 250 16.92 6.06 -20.41
N LYS A 251 16.42 5.18 -21.27
CA LYS A 251 16.25 5.49 -22.69
C LYS A 251 15.32 6.69 -22.88
N GLY A 252 15.81 7.73 -23.55
CA GLY A 252 15.06 8.97 -23.80
C GLY A 252 14.98 9.94 -22.62
N PHE A 253 15.49 9.57 -21.44
CA PHE A 253 15.41 10.39 -20.23
C PHE A 253 16.15 11.72 -20.36
N PHE A 254 17.36 11.70 -20.94
CA PHE A 254 18.16 12.91 -21.09
C PHE A 254 17.49 13.92 -22.03
N GLU A 255 16.91 13.43 -23.13
CA GLU A 255 16.23 14.25 -24.13
C GLU A 255 15.04 15.00 -23.52
N GLU A 256 14.30 14.37 -22.61
CA GLU A 256 13.20 14.99 -21.87
C GLU A 256 13.71 16.02 -20.85
N VAL A 257 14.65 15.62 -19.98
CA VAL A 257 15.23 16.48 -18.94
C VAL A 257 15.93 17.71 -19.52
N LYS A 258 16.57 17.58 -20.68
CA LYS A 258 17.26 18.69 -21.35
C LYS A 258 16.33 19.89 -21.58
N GLY A 259 15.06 19.65 -21.93
CA GLY A 259 14.06 20.70 -22.10
C GLY A 259 13.75 21.43 -20.78
N LEU A 260 13.75 20.73 -19.65
CA LEU A 260 13.58 21.32 -18.33
C LEU A 260 14.78 22.17 -17.92
N LEU A 261 16.00 21.69 -18.18
CA LEU A 261 17.23 22.44 -17.92
C LEU A 261 17.25 23.77 -18.71
N ASP A 262 16.80 23.77 -19.97
CA ASP A 262 16.74 24.99 -20.78
C ASP A 262 15.70 26.00 -20.29
N LYS A 263 14.59 25.53 -19.69
CA LYS A 263 13.62 26.40 -19.03
C LYS A 263 14.25 27.14 -17.84
N ILE A 264 15.08 26.46 -17.04
CA ILE A 264 15.77 27.10 -15.91
C ILE A 264 16.76 28.14 -16.41
N ILE A 265 17.54 27.83 -17.45
CA ILE A 265 18.47 28.79 -18.08
C ILE A 265 17.73 30.04 -18.55
N THR A 266 16.61 29.85 -19.28
CA THR A 266 15.77 30.94 -19.78
C THR A 266 15.19 31.77 -18.64
N ALA A 267 14.75 31.13 -17.55
CA ALA A 267 14.23 31.82 -16.37
C ALA A 267 15.31 32.67 -15.70
N CYS A 268 16.54 32.13 -15.55
CA CYS A 268 17.67 32.88 -15.01
C CYS A 268 18.00 34.12 -15.88
N GLU A 269 17.98 33.99 -17.21
CA GLU A 269 18.23 35.09 -18.14
C GLU A 269 17.16 36.19 -18.06
N LYS A 270 15.90 35.79 -17.85
CA LYS A 270 14.77 36.70 -17.69
C LYS A 270 14.62 37.24 -16.26
N LYS A 271 15.46 36.80 -15.32
CA LYS A 271 15.33 37.08 -13.88
C LYS A 271 13.97 36.65 -13.30
N ASP A 272 13.42 35.57 -13.83
CA ASP A 272 12.18 34.96 -13.37
C ASP A 272 12.50 33.95 -12.26
N LEU A 273 12.48 34.44 -11.02
CA LEU A 273 12.81 33.65 -9.83
C LEU A 273 11.83 32.51 -9.61
N ASP A 274 10.53 32.73 -9.81
CA ASP A 274 9.49 31.74 -9.52
C ASP A 274 9.65 30.51 -10.43
N THR A 275 9.85 30.76 -11.73
CA THR A 275 10.13 29.69 -12.69
C THR A 275 11.47 29.02 -12.41
N ALA A 276 12.52 29.79 -12.09
CA ALA A 276 13.84 29.24 -11.79
C ALA A 276 13.80 28.32 -10.54
N LEU A 277 13.13 28.75 -9.48
CA LEU A 277 12.92 27.98 -8.24
C LEU A 277 12.17 26.68 -8.52
N PHE A 278 11.01 26.78 -9.18
CA PHE A 278 10.15 25.64 -9.43
C PHE A 278 10.87 24.55 -10.23
N TYR A 279 11.49 24.91 -11.35
CA TYR A 279 12.14 23.93 -12.20
C TYR A 279 13.48 23.43 -11.64
N ALA A 280 14.24 24.24 -10.89
CA ALA A 280 15.50 23.80 -10.29
C ALA A 280 15.29 22.69 -9.25
N ILE A 281 14.31 22.86 -8.35
CA ILE A 281 13.97 21.84 -7.36
C ILE A 281 13.38 20.60 -8.04
N HIS A 282 12.46 20.81 -8.99
CA HIS A 282 11.80 19.73 -9.70
C HIS A 282 12.79 18.85 -10.47
N VAL A 283 13.66 19.44 -11.30
CA VAL A 283 14.59 18.67 -12.15
C VAL A 283 15.64 17.93 -11.33
N GLN A 284 16.13 18.52 -10.24
CA GLN A 284 17.07 17.85 -9.33
C GLN A 284 16.42 16.63 -8.68
N GLY A 285 15.18 16.79 -8.19
CA GLY A 285 14.41 15.68 -7.62
C GLY A 285 14.12 14.59 -8.65
N GLU A 286 13.71 14.96 -9.86
CA GLU A 286 13.44 14.01 -10.95
C GLU A 286 14.68 13.21 -11.32
N ILE A 287 15.83 13.87 -11.51
CA ILE A 287 17.10 13.19 -11.79
C ILE A 287 17.47 12.23 -10.66
N ALA A 288 17.33 12.63 -9.39
CA ALA A 288 17.59 11.74 -8.26
C ALA A 288 16.71 10.48 -8.29
N VAL A 289 15.41 10.66 -8.52
CA VAL A 289 14.43 9.56 -8.61
C VAL A 289 14.77 8.60 -9.76
N PHE A 290 15.07 9.12 -10.95
CA PHE A 290 15.37 8.29 -12.11
C PHE A 290 16.71 7.57 -11.99
N ILE A 291 17.73 8.17 -11.38
CA ILE A 291 18.99 7.48 -11.11
C ILE A 291 18.77 6.37 -10.09
N TYR A 292 18.04 6.65 -9.00
CA TYR A 292 17.67 5.61 -8.04
C TYR A 292 16.94 4.46 -8.73
N PHE A 293 15.97 4.74 -9.60
CA PHE A 293 15.28 3.71 -10.38
C PHE A 293 16.24 2.94 -11.32
N ALA A 294 17.15 3.63 -11.98
CA ALA A 294 18.11 3.00 -12.87
C ALA A 294 19.08 2.06 -12.13
N GLU A 295 19.51 2.44 -10.93
CA GLU A 295 20.43 1.67 -10.09
C GLU A 295 19.74 0.50 -9.36
N THR A 296 18.59 0.76 -8.75
CA THR A 296 17.89 -0.22 -7.90
C THR A 296 16.87 -1.05 -8.66
N GLY A 297 16.35 -0.54 -9.78
CA GLY A 297 15.23 -1.11 -10.51
C GLY A 297 13.86 -0.84 -9.93
N GLN A 298 13.79 0.01 -8.90
CA GLN A 298 12.54 0.36 -8.23
C GLN A 298 12.36 1.85 -8.18
N TRP A 299 11.12 2.29 -8.36
CA TRP A 299 10.77 3.64 -8.00
C TRP A 299 10.91 3.82 -6.48
N PRO A 300 11.43 4.96 -6.00
CA PRO A 300 11.46 5.26 -4.58
C PRO A 300 10.06 5.09 -3.97
N SER A 301 10.00 4.47 -2.80
CA SER A 301 8.75 4.39 -2.05
C SER A 301 8.31 5.79 -1.62
N PRO A 302 7.00 6.13 -1.68
CA PRO A 302 6.50 7.39 -1.12
C PRO A 302 6.74 7.52 0.39
N LEU A 303 7.09 6.42 1.07
CA LEU A 303 7.41 6.39 2.50
C LEU A 303 8.88 6.65 2.80
N MET A 304 9.75 6.66 1.78
CA MET A 304 11.15 7.00 1.93
C MET A 304 11.34 8.50 2.04
N THR A 305 12.35 8.90 2.82
CA THR A 305 12.76 10.31 2.87
C THR A 305 13.42 10.73 1.57
N TYR A 306 13.24 12.01 1.18
CA TYR A 306 13.89 12.58 -0.01
C TYR A 306 15.41 12.36 -0.03
N SER A 307 16.06 12.46 1.13
CA SER A 307 17.50 12.21 1.29
C SER A 307 17.92 10.83 0.82
N THR A 308 17.09 9.80 1.04
CA THR A 308 17.47 8.41 0.75
C THR A 308 17.74 8.15 -0.73
N TYR A 309 16.96 8.75 -1.63
CA TYR A 309 17.19 8.62 -3.08
C TYR A 309 17.95 9.81 -3.68
N GLN A 310 18.15 10.89 -2.93
CA GLN A 310 19.06 11.97 -3.31
C GLN A 310 20.54 11.54 -3.22
N ASP A 311 20.87 10.55 -2.39
CA ASP A 311 22.25 10.06 -2.26
C ASP A 311 22.85 9.62 -3.60
N ALA A 312 22.07 8.99 -4.49
CA ALA A 312 22.54 8.58 -5.81
C ALA A 312 22.91 9.80 -6.70
N TYR A 313 22.13 10.88 -6.61
CA TYR A 313 22.43 12.16 -7.27
C TYR A 313 23.73 12.77 -6.75
N ILE A 314 23.91 12.76 -5.43
CA ILE A 314 25.09 13.32 -4.76
C ILE A 314 26.35 12.49 -5.10
N GLN A 315 26.25 11.17 -5.08
CA GLN A 315 27.34 10.25 -5.42
C GLN A 315 27.77 10.38 -6.89
N ALA A 316 26.86 10.73 -7.80
CA ALA A 316 27.19 11.06 -9.18
C ALA A 316 27.94 12.40 -9.34
N GLY A 317 28.10 13.18 -8.25
CA GLY A 317 28.87 14.43 -8.25
C GLY A 317 28.18 15.60 -8.93
N PHE A 318 26.85 15.55 -9.02
CA PHE A 318 26.06 16.58 -9.68
C PHE A 318 25.89 17.85 -8.82
N PRO A 319 25.71 19.03 -9.44
CA PRO A 319 25.61 20.29 -8.71
C PRO A 319 24.28 20.40 -7.98
N ASP A 320 24.29 20.79 -6.71
CA ASP A 320 23.05 21.05 -5.95
C ASP A 320 22.38 22.35 -6.42
N LEU A 321 21.46 22.23 -7.37
CA LEU A 321 20.68 23.34 -7.91
C LEU A 321 19.81 24.00 -6.83
N ALA A 322 19.27 23.21 -5.89
CA ALA A 322 18.45 23.74 -4.81
C ALA A 322 19.26 24.68 -3.92
N ALA A 323 20.52 24.33 -3.63
CA ALA A 323 21.43 25.18 -2.85
C ALA A 323 21.97 26.39 -3.63
N LEU A 324 22.00 26.34 -4.97
CA LEU A 324 22.46 27.44 -5.83
C LEU A 324 21.40 28.52 -6.09
N LEU A 325 20.15 28.30 -5.66
CA LEU A 325 19.09 29.29 -5.75
C LEU A 325 19.36 30.49 -4.83
N ASN A 326 19.44 31.67 -5.44
CA ASN A 326 19.56 32.92 -4.73
C ASN A 326 18.61 33.96 -5.35
N SER A 327 17.72 34.52 -4.53
CA SER A 327 16.71 35.49 -4.98
C SER A 327 17.29 36.80 -5.52
N HIS A 328 18.55 37.10 -5.22
CA HIS A 328 19.23 38.32 -5.65
C HIS A 328 20.19 38.09 -6.82
N ASP A 329 20.59 36.85 -7.07
CA ASP A 329 21.54 36.50 -8.13
C ASP A 329 21.30 35.08 -8.65
N LEU A 330 20.75 34.98 -9.86
CA LEU A 330 20.48 33.69 -10.52
C LEU A 330 21.66 33.20 -11.36
N LEU A 331 22.77 33.93 -11.43
CA LEU A 331 23.94 33.52 -12.21
C LEU A 331 24.55 32.19 -11.71
N PRO A 332 24.75 31.96 -10.40
CA PRO A 332 25.27 30.68 -9.90
C PRO A 332 24.37 29.49 -10.25
N LEU A 333 23.05 29.67 -10.24
CA LEU A 333 22.10 28.65 -10.66
C LEU A 333 22.23 28.36 -12.15
N LYS A 334 22.27 29.39 -13.00
CA LYS A 334 22.45 29.24 -14.45
C LYS A 334 23.71 28.42 -14.77
N GLU A 335 24.83 28.76 -14.15
CA GLU A 335 26.09 28.04 -14.31
C GLU A 335 26.01 26.60 -13.78
N GLY A 336 25.33 26.40 -12.65
CA GLY A 336 25.04 25.08 -12.08
C GLY A 336 24.27 24.18 -13.03
N VAL A 337 23.22 24.70 -13.66
CA VAL A 337 22.39 23.96 -14.64
C VAL A 337 23.19 23.58 -15.88
N GLN A 338 24.06 24.47 -16.38
CA GLN A 338 24.94 24.17 -17.52
C GLN A 338 25.94 23.05 -17.19
N ARG A 339 26.52 23.09 -15.98
CA ARG A 339 27.38 22.00 -15.48
C ARG A 339 26.61 20.69 -15.35
N LEU A 340 25.42 20.72 -14.74
CA LEU A 340 24.56 19.55 -14.57
C LEU A 340 24.23 18.91 -15.92
N SER A 341 23.81 19.70 -16.90
CA SER A 341 23.48 19.20 -18.26
C SER A 341 24.64 18.40 -18.86
N SER A 342 25.85 18.94 -18.77
CA SER A 342 27.06 18.31 -19.32
C SER A 342 27.47 17.05 -18.54
N GLN A 343 27.40 17.12 -17.20
CA GLN A 343 27.76 16.00 -16.32
C GLN A 343 26.75 14.85 -16.44
N LEU A 344 25.45 15.15 -16.48
CA LEU A 344 24.40 14.16 -16.63
C LEU A 344 24.53 13.41 -17.96
N GLU A 345 24.71 14.13 -19.07
CA GLU A 345 24.92 13.50 -20.38
C GLU A 345 26.12 12.55 -20.35
N SER A 346 27.23 12.99 -19.76
CA SER A 346 28.46 12.21 -19.65
C SER A 346 28.27 10.96 -18.77
N HIS A 347 27.59 11.11 -17.63
CA HIS A 347 27.27 10.00 -16.71
C HIS A 347 26.40 8.94 -17.38
N LEU A 348 25.34 9.35 -18.07
CA LEU A 348 24.44 8.45 -18.76
C LEU A 348 25.15 7.69 -19.89
N ARG A 349 25.95 8.37 -20.71
CA ARG A 349 26.75 7.70 -21.75
C ARG A 349 27.77 6.73 -21.16
N ALA A 350 28.42 7.08 -20.05
CA ALA A 350 29.36 6.19 -19.36
C ALA A 350 28.69 4.91 -18.84
N LYS A 351 27.39 4.98 -18.55
CA LYS A 351 26.55 3.84 -18.16
C LYS A 351 25.90 3.11 -19.36
N GLY A 352 26.26 3.49 -20.59
CA GLY A 352 25.79 2.84 -21.82
C GLY A 352 24.44 3.34 -22.32
N VAL A 353 23.88 4.42 -21.76
CA VAL A 353 22.62 5.00 -22.22
C VAL A 353 22.86 5.65 -23.58
N GLU A 354 22.12 5.20 -24.59
CA GLU A 354 22.08 5.88 -25.89
C GLU A 354 21.30 7.19 -25.77
N ILE A 355 21.92 8.29 -26.19
CA ILE A 355 21.31 9.61 -26.21
C ILE A 355 21.28 10.09 -27.66
N ASN A 356 20.07 10.31 -28.15
CA ASN A 356 19.80 10.79 -29.50
C ASN A 356 20.16 12.27 -29.58
N ARG A 357 21.28 12.56 -30.25
CA ARG A 357 21.72 13.91 -30.55
C ARG A 357 22.05 14.03 -32.02
N PHE A 358 21.41 14.97 -32.68
CA PHE A 358 21.59 15.27 -34.10
C PHE A 358 22.03 16.72 -34.22
N THR A 359 22.97 17.02 -35.12
CA THR A 359 23.41 18.42 -35.35
C THR A 359 22.44 19.20 -36.23
N ASP A 360 21.63 18.49 -37.02
CA ASP A 360 20.74 19.04 -38.03
C ASP A 360 19.62 18.04 -38.38
N LEU A 361 18.69 18.52 -39.22
CA LEU A 361 17.54 17.74 -39.67
C LEU A 361 17.94 16.56 -40.57
N GLU A 362 19.00 16.69 -41.37
CA GLU A 362 19.44 15.64 -42.29
C GLU A 362 19.93 14.39 -41.52
N GLN A 363 20.70 14.59 -40.45
CA GLN A 363 21.13 13.51 -39.56
C GLN A 363 19.94 12.82 -38.89
N PHE A 364 18.95 13.59 -38.44
CA PHE A 364 17.74 13.04 -37.83
C PHE A 364 16.92 12.22 -38.84
N GLU A 365 16.73 12.73 -40.05
CA GLU A 365 16.05 11.98 -41.13
C GLU A 365 16.78 10.68 -41.48
N ALA A 366 18.12 10.70 -41.52
CA ALA A 366 18.92 9.52 -41.78
C ALA A 366 18.77 8.47 -40.66
N PHE A 367 18.66 8.91 -39.40
CA PHE A 367 18.38 8.04 -38.26
C PHE A 367 16.99 7.37 -38.37
N LEU A 368 15.95 8.15 -38.69
CA LEU A 368 14.59 7.62 -38.85
C LEU A 368 14.48 6.59 -39.99
N LYS A 369 15.16 6.83 -41.12
CA LYS A 369 15.19 5.88 -42.25
C LYS A 369 15.82 4.55 -41.86
N LYS A 370 16.96 4.57 -41.15
CA LYS A 370 17.62 3.36 -40.65
C LYS A 370 16.75 2.58 -39.65
N ALA A 371 16.04 3.28 -38.76
CA ALA A 371 15.15 2.64 -37.79
C ALA A 371 13.98 1.88 -38.47
N HIS A 372 13.52 2.34 -39.64
CA HIS A 372 12.46 1.69 -40.41
C HIS A 372 12.92 0.44 -41.18
N GLU A 373 14.23 0.28 -41.41
CA GLU A 373 14.81 -0.86 -42.12
C GLU A 373 15.16 -2.04 -41.17
N ILE A 374 15.14 -1.81 -39.86
CA ILE A 374 15.59 -2.77 -38.82
C ILE A 374 14.41 -3.31 -37.98
N GLY A 375 13.24 -2.67 -38.03
CA GLY A 375 11.98 -3.14 -37.41
C GLY A 375 11.07 -3.80 -38.42
#